data_AF-A0AAE9XAK4-F1
#
_entry.id   AF-A0AAE9XAK4-F1
#
_cell.length_a   1.000
_cell.length_b   1.000
_cell.length_c   1.000
_cell.angle_alpha   90.00
_cell.angle_beta   90.00
_cell.angle_gamma   90.00
#
_symmetry.space_group_name_H-M   'P 1'
#
loop_
_entity.id
_entity.type
_entity.pdbx_description
1 polymer ?
#
loop_
_entity_poly.entity_id
_entity_poly.type
_entity_poly.pdbx_seq_one_letter_code
_entity_poly.pdbx_strand_id
1 'polypeptide(L)'
;MGIRDKRASLNSKKQRIIAWWRRHWYVKYLVVIGFFFLVTFVFGDANISKQIRYKSRINNLKKELREVKERYHQDSVRLEEIRANKQGIEHTARELYLMKRPEEIIFLIKDSVQDKQ
;
A
#
# COMPACT_ATOMS: atom_id res chain seq x y z
N MET A 1 5.60 -43.89 43.13
CA MET A 1 5.31 -42.49 43.55
C MET A 1 3.79 -42.33 43.52
N GLY A 2 3.16 -42.26 44.69
CA GLY A 2 1.74 -42.60 44.87
C GLY A 2 0.87 -41.36 45.13
N ILE A 3 -0.27 -41.25 44.46
CA ILE A 3 -1.24 -40.12 44.38
C ILE A 3 -1.34 -39.20 45.63
N ARG A 4 -1.17 -39.74 46.85
CA ARG A 4 -1.09 -38.97 48.11
C ARG A 4 0.08 -37.96 48.17
N ASP A 5 1.25 -38.31 47.66
CA ASP A 5 2.45 -37.44 47.66
C ASP A 5 2.25 -36.20 46.75
N LYS A 6 1.65 -36.40 45.57
CA LYS A 6 1.31 -35.34 44.63
C LYS A 6 0.34 -34.34 45.27
N ARG A 7 -0.70 -34.82 45.97
CA ARG A 7 -1.68 -33.96 46.67
C ARG A 7 -1.03 -33.11 47.77
N ALA A 8 -0.11 -33.69 48.55
CA ALA A 8 0.61 -32.96 49.59
C ALA A 8 1.47 -31.82 49.01
N SER A 9 2.18 -32.08 47.91
CA SER A 9 3.00 -31.07 47.23
C SER A 9 2.17 -29.94 46.58
N LEU A 10 0.96 -30.25 46.11
CA LEU A 10 0.05 -29.26 45.54
C LEU A 10 -0.55 -28.37 46.64
N ASN A 11 -0.90 -28.95 47.79
CA ASN A 11 -1.48 -28.21 48.90
C ASN A 11 -0.47 -27.25 49.54
N SER A 12 0.80 -27.62 49.68
CA SER A 12 1.82 -26.69 50.21
C SER A 12 2.09 -25.51 49.27
N LYS A 13 2.10 -25.74 47.95
CA LYS A 13 2.19 -24.67 46.93
C LYS A 13 0.97 -23.74 46.97
N LYS A 14 -0.24 -24.29 47.06
CA LYS A 14 -1.47 -23.51 47.22
C LYS A 14 -1.44 -22.63 48.47
N GLN A 15 -1.03 -23.18 49.62
CA GLN A 15 -0.96 -22.43 50.87
C GLN A 15 0.01 -21.25 50.79
N ARG A 16 1.15 -21.41 50.11
CA ARG A 16 2.12 -20.33 49.86
C ARG A 16 1.53 -19.21 48.98
N ILE A 17 0.79 -19.59 47.94
CA ILE A 17 0.12 -18.63 47.04
C ILE A 17 -0.96 -17.86 47.79
N ILE A 18 -1.77 -18.54 48.62
CA ILE A 18 -2.83 -17.93 49.44
C ILE A 18 -2.24 -16.96 50.46
N ALA A 19 -1.16 -17.35 51.15
CA ALA A 19 -0.46 -16.47 52.09
C ALA A 19 0.11 -15.23 51.41
N TRP A 20 0.69 -15.39 50.21
CA TRP A 20 1.22 -14.28 49.41
C TRP A 20 0.10 -13.35 48.89
N TRP A 21 -1.03 -13.90 48.45
CA TRP A 21 -2.23 -13.15 48.05
C TRP A 21 -2.85 -12.36 49.20
N ARG A 22 -2.84 -12.93 50.42
CA ARG A 22 -3.31 -12.23 51.62
C ARG A 22 -2.41 -11.05 51.98
N ARG A 23 -1.10 -11.16 51.73
CA ARG A 23 -0.12 -10.10 51.99
C ARG A 23 -0.17 -8.97 50.97
N HIS A 24 -0.46 -9.28 49.70
CA HIS A 24 -0.47 -8.30 48.62
C HIS A 24 -1.91 -8.00 48.18
N TRP A 25 -2.59 -7.15 48.97
CA TRP A 25 -3.98 -6.75 48.76
C TRP A 25 -4.23 -6.07 47.40
N TYR A 26 -3.22 -5.41 46.84
CA TYR A 26 -3.27 -4.72 45.54
C TYR A 26 -3.37 -5.67 44.33
N VAL A 27 -3.01 -6.95 44.49
CA VAL A 27 -3.08 -7.95 43.40
C VAL A 27 -4.52 -8.17 42.94
N LYS A 28 -5.50 -8.04 43.84
CA LYS A 28 -6.93 -8.12 43.51
C LYS A 28 -7.33 -7.06 42.47
N TYR A 29 -6.88 -5.83 42.66
CA TYR A 29 -7.14 -4.73 41.72
C TYR A 29 -6.39 -4.92 40.40
N LEU A 30 -5.15 -5.39 40.45
CA LEU A 30 -4.38 -5.71 39.23
C LEU A 30 -5.05 -6.80 38.38
N VAL A 31 -5.61 -7.84 39.00
CA VAL A 31 -6.34 -8.89 38.28
C VAL A 31 -7.60 -8.34 37.64
N VAL A 32 -8.36 -7.47 38.32
CA VAL A 32 -9.56 -6.84 37.76
C VAL A 32 -9.21 -5.90 36.61
N ILE A 33 -8.18 -5.06 36.77
CA ILE A 33 -7.67 -4.18 35.72
C ILE A 33 -7.20 -4.99 34.52
N GLY A 34 -6.40 -6.04 34.75
CA GLY A 34 -5.92 -6.94 33.70
C GLY A 34 -7.06 -7.66 32.97
N PHE A 35 -8.09 -8.11 33.69
CA PHE A 35 -9.28 -8.70 33.09
C PHE A 35 -10.07 -7.68 32.26
N PHE A 36 -10.25 -6.47 32.76
CA PHE A 36 -10.89 -5.39 32.01
C PHE A 36 -10.11 -5.07 30.73
N PHE A 37 -8.79 -4.94 30.81
CA PHE A 37 -7.93 -4.77 29.63
C PHE A 37 -8.04 -5.94 28.67
N LEU A 38 -8.08 -7.19 29.15
CA LEU A 38 -8.22 -8.37 28.29
C LEU A 38 -9.57 -8.35 27.56
N VAL A 39 -10.66 -8.03 28.27
CA VAL A 39 -12.00 -7.90 27.68
C VAL A 39 -12.02 -6.75 26.67
N THR A 40 -11.49 -5.58 27.00
CA THR A 40 -11.39 -4.44 26.08
C THR A 40 -10.44 -4.72 24.91
N PHE A 41 -9.43 -5.56 25.07
CA PHE A 41 -8.52 -5.93 23.98
C PHE A 41 -9.17 -6.94 23.03
N VAL A 42 -9.96 -7.88 23.56
CA VAL A 42 -10.65 -8.92 22.77
C VAL A 42 -11.95 -8.42 22.15
N PHE A 43 -12.75 -7.64 22.89
CA PHE A 43 -14.05 -7.09 22.46
C PHE A 43 -14.01 -5.63 22.05
N GLY A 44 -13.05 -4.85 22.55
CA GLY A 44 -12.99 -3.45 22.18
C GLY A 44 -12.60 -3.32 20.72
N ASP A 45 -13.20 -2.34 20.07
CA ASP A 45 -12.77 -1.77 18.80
C ASP A 45 -11.39 -1.11 18.97
N ALA A 46 -10.39 -1.85 19.46
CA ALA A 46 -9.04 -1.39 19.63
C ALA A 46 -8.53 -0.97 18.25
N ASN A 47 -8.59 0.34 18.04
CA ASN A 47 -8.39 1.08 16.80
C ASN A 47 -6.98 0.87 16.19
N ILE A 48 -6.15 0.05 16.83
CA ILE A 48 -4.83 -0.42 16.40
C ILE A 48 -4.95 -1.26 15.13
N SER A 49 -5.90 -2.20 15.06
CA SER A 49 -6.13 -3.03 13.88
C SER A 49 -6.57 -2.21 12.66
N LYS A 50 -7.28 -1.11 12.90
CA LYS A 50 -7.70 -0.15 11.86
C LYS A 50 -6.53 0.76 11.46
N GLN A 51 -5.76 1.31 12.40
CA GLN A 51 -4.59 2.15 12.10
C GLN A 51 -3.51 1.41 11.30
N ILE A 52 -3.24 0.14 11.58
CA ILE A 52 -2.28 -0.67 10.80
C ILE A 52 -2.77 -0.82 9.35
N ARG A 53 -4.08 -1.02 9.15
CA ARG A 53 -4.70 -1.13 7.83
C ARG A 53 -4.67 0.20 7.07
N TYR A 54 -4.86 1.33 7.75
CA TYR A 54 -4.77 2.66 7.14
C TYR A 54 -3.32 3.04 6.76
N LYS A 55 -2.31 2.63 7.52
CA LYS A 55 -0.89 2.86 7.15
C LYS A 55 -0.51 2.17 5.84
N SER A 56 -0.95 0.94 5.61
CA SER A 56 -0.70 0.24 4.34
C SER A 56 -1.44 0.90 3.16
N ARG A 57 -2.67 1.39 3.39
CA ARG A 57 -3.43 2.11 2.35
C ARG A 57 -2.78 3.43 1.95
N ILE A 58 -2.27 4.19 2.93
CA ILE A 58 -1.56 5.45 2.69
C ILE A 58 -0.27 5.23 1.91
N ASN A 59 0.50 4.17 2.21
CA ASN A 59 1.73 3.87 1.49
C ASN A 59 1.49 3.47 0.03
N ASN A 60 0.43 2.69 -0.25
CA ASN A 60 0.09 2.32 -1.62
C ASN A 60 -0.35 3.53 -2.45
N LEU A 61 -1.22 4.39 -1.91
CA LEU A 61 -1.63 5.63 -2.57
C LEU A 61 -0.44 6.57 -2.84
N LYS A 62 0.51 6.68 -1.89
CA LYS A 62 1.75 7.46 -2.09
C LYS A 62 2.69 6.85 -3.13
N LYS A 63 2.61 5.54 -3.38
CA LYS A 63 3.43 4.88 -4.41
C LYS A 63 2.86 5.15 -5.80
N GLU A 64 1.55 4.98 -5.96
CA GLU A 64 0.84 5.31 -7.19
C GLU A 64 1.01 6.80 -7.56
N LEU A 65 0.90 7.71 -6.59
CA LEU A 65 1.10 9.13 -6.84
C LEU A 65 2.53 9.48 -7.30
N ARG A 66 3.55 8.75 -6.81
CA ARG A 66 4.94 8.98 -7.20
C ARG A 66 5.21 8.51 -8.63
N GLU A 67 4.74 7.33 -8.98
CA GLU A 67 4.91 6.80 -10.35
C GLU A 67 4.16 7.65 -11.38
N VAL A 68 2.96 8.14 -11.04
CA VAL A 68 2.19 9.05 -11.92
C VAL A 68 2.85 10.42 -12.02
N LYS A 69 3.40 10.97 -10.92
CA LYS A 69 4.08 12.27 -10.94
C LYS A 69 5.39 12.24 -11.75
N GLU A 70 6.15 11.15 -11.67
CA GLU A 70 7.38 10.97 -12.44
C GLU A 70 7.06 10.91 -13.95
N ARG A 71 6.04 10.13 -14.34
CA ARG A 71 5.56 10.07 -15.73
C ARG A 71 5.04 11.42 -16.22
N TYR A 72 4.29 12.15 -15.37
CA TYR A 72 3.78 13.47 -15.73
C TYR A 72 4.88 14.50 -15.95
N HIS A 73 5.94 14.51 -15.13
CA HIS A 73 7.07 15.42 -15.34
C HIS A 73 7.84 15.11 -16.62
N GLN A 74 8.05 13.83 -16.93
CA GLN A 74 8.71 13.43 -18.17
C GLN A 74 7.86 13.76 -19.40
N ASP A 75 6.55 13.53 -19.34
CA ASP A 75 5.63 13.85 -20.43
C ASP A 75 5.44 15.36 -20.61
N SER A 76 5.40 16.14 -19.52
CA SER A 76 5.24 17.61 -19.61
C SER A 76 6.44 18.27 -20.27
N VAL A 77 7.66 17.83 -19.93
CA VAL A 77 8.90 18.33 -20.54
C VAL A 77 8.95 17.96 -22.03
N ARG A 78 8.58 16.72 -22.36
CA ARG A 78 8.51 16.26 -23.76
C ARG A 78 7.44 17.00 -24.57
N LEU A 79 6.28 17.26 -23.98
CA LEU A 79 5.21 18.03 -24.61
C LEU A 79 5.61 19.49 -24.80
N GLU A 80 6.35 20.09 -23.87
CA GLU A 80 6.82 21.47 -23.98
C GLU A 80 7.88 21.63 -25.08
N GLU A 81 8.81 20.67 -25.20
CA GLU A 81 9.77 20.59 -26.32
C GLU A 81 9.08 20.43 -27.68
N ILE A 82 8.05 19.57 -27.77
CA ILE A 82 7.25 19.40 -28.99
C ILE A 82 6.43 20.66 -29.29
N ARG A 83 5.87 21.33 -28.28
CA ARG A 83 4.99 22.51 -28.46
C ARG A 83 5.76 23.77 -28.81
N ALA A 84 6.99 23.92 -28.32
CA ALA A 84 7.85 25.06 -28.60
C ALA A 84 8.30 25.12 -30.08
N ASN A 85 8.33 23.98 -30.78
CA ASN A 85 8.72 23.92 -32.18
C ASN A 85 7.56 23.43 -33.06
N LYS A 86 6.92 24.34 -33.79
CA LYS A 86 5.81 24.05 -34.72
C LYS A 86 6.13 22.93 -35.71
N GLN A 87 7.40 22.77 -36.12
CA GLN A 87 7.84 21.68 -36.99
C GLN A 87 7.87 20.31 -36.29
N GLY A 88 8.15 20.27 -34.98
CA GLY A 88 8.19 19.02 -34.19
C GLY A 88 6.81 18.41 -33.99
N ILE A 89 5.78 19.25 -33.82
CA ILE A 89 4.37 18.82 -33.75
C ILE A 89 3.96 18.12 -35.05
N GLU A 90 4.28 18.74 -36.18
CA GLU A 90 3.91 18.24 -37.50
C GLU A 90 4.59 16.91 -37.83
N HIS A 91 5.88 16.77 -37.47
CA HIS A 91 6.63 15.53 -37.64
C HIS A 91 6.05 14.40 -36.79
N THR A 92 5.78 14.66 -35.51
CA THR A 92 5.17 13.67 -34.58
C THR A 92 3.79 13.23 -35.05
N ALA A 93 2.95 14.17 -35.51
CA ALA A 93 1.61 13.88 -36.01
C ALA A 93 1.61 13.03 -37.30
N ARG A 94 2.61 13.21 -38.16
CA ARG A 94 2.76 12.41 -39.39
C ARG A 94 3.34 11.03 -39.15
N GLU A 95 4.33 10.87 -38.29
CA GLU A 95 4.96 9.57 -38.04
C GLU A 95 4.13 8.66 -37.13
N LEU A 96 3.62 9.19 -36.01
CA LEU A 96 2.92 8.36 -35.02
C LEU A 96 1.44 8.18 -35.34
N TYR A 97 0.82 9.21 -35.94
CA TYR A 97 -0.63 9.26 -36.11
C TYR A 97 -1.07 9.37 -37.57
N LEU A 98 -0.14 9.39 -38.53
CA LEU A 98 -0.42 9.47 -39.98
C LEU A 98 -1.40 10.60 -40.35
N MET A 99 -1.37 11.71 -39.60
CA MET A 99 -2.27 12.83 -39.83
C MET A 99 -1.91 13.55 -41.13
N LYS A 100 -2.95 13.90 -41.90
CA LYS A 100 -2.87 14.67 -43.15
C LYS A 100 -3.56 16.00 -42.97
N ARG A 101 -3.10 17.05 -43.65
CA ARG A 101 -3.86 18.30 -43.69
C ARG A 101 -5.03 18.17 -44.65
N PRO A 102 -6.19 18.78 -44.37
CA PRO A 102 -7.36 18.67 -45.25
C PRO A 102 -7.11 19.19 -46.67
N GLU A 103 -6.16 20.12 -46.84
CA GLU A 103 -5.73 20.70 -48.13
C GLU A 103 -4.49 20.05 -48.76
N GLU A 104 -3.99 18.92 -48.25
CA GLU A 104 -2.73 18.30 -48.71
C GLU A 104 -2.92 17.43 -49.96
N ILE A 105 -2.21 17.79 -51.05
CA ILE A 105 -2.22 17.03 -52.31
C ILE A 105 -1.19 15.91 -52.26
N ILE A 106 -1.64 14.65 -52.30
CA ILE A 106 -0.77 13.47 -52.28
C ILE A 106 -0.33 13.13 -53.70
N PHE A 107 0.98 13.14 -53.94
CA PHE A 107 1.56 12.69 -55.21
C PHE A 107 2.02 11.24 -55.10
N LEU A 108 1.44 10.37 -55.93
CA LEU A 108 1.91 8.99 -56.10
C LEU A 108 2.91 8.97 -57.25
N ILE A 109 4.20 8.98 -56.94
CA ILE A 109 5.25 8.79 -57.94
C ILE A 109 5.28 7.30 -58.25
N LYS A 110 4.78 6.92 -59.42
CA LYS A 110 5.01 5.59 -59.95
C LYS A 110 6.34 5.63 -60.68
N ASP A 111 7.30 4.82 -60.25
CA ASP A 111 8.50 4.48 -61.02
C ASP A 111 8.10 3.59 -62.22
N SER A 112 7.24 4.10 -63.09
CA SER A 112 7.12 3.58 -64.44
C SER A 112 8.21 4.24 -65.25
N VAL A 113 9.35 3.55 -65.38
CA VAL A 113 10.16 3.64 -66.59
C VAL A 113 9.19 3.48 -67.75
N GLN A 114 8.93 4.57 -68.47
CA GLN A 114 8.18 4.54 -69.71
C GLN A 114 8.95 3.66 -70.69
N ASP A 115 8.54 2.42 -70.84
CA ASP A 115 8.87 1.66 -72.04
C ASP A 115 8.02 2.26 -73.17
N LYS A 116 8.67 3.08 -74.01
CA LYS A 116 8.11 3.51 -75.28
C LYS A 116 8.10 2.32 -76.22
N GLN A 117 6.93 1.80 -76.59
CA GLN A 117 6.58 1.40 -77.96
C GLN A 117 5.08 1.57 -78.19
#